data_AF-E2BD74-F1
#
_entry.id   AF-E2BD74-F1
#
_cell.length_a   1.000
_cell.length_b   1.000
_cell.length_c   1.000
_cell.angle_alpha   90.00
_cell.angle_beta   90.00
_cell.angle_gamma   90.00
#
_symmetry.space_group_name_H-M   'P 1'
#
loop_
_entity.id
_entity.type
_entity.pdbx_description
1 polymer ?
#
loop_
_entity_poly.entity_id
_entity_poly.type
_entity_poly.pdbx_seq_one_letter_code
_entity_poly.pdbx_strand_id
1 'polypeptide(L)'
;KISIGWAQVRIDLLEARPLQCYRCLKKGHIQSNCGNSIDRRRNCYKCGEEGHLASGCEAKARCQIYEERGQASRHRMGGPACHPNKKKVRKGQR
;
A
#
# COMPACT_ATOMS: atom_id res chain seq x y z
N LYS A 1 -5.69 -27.63 7.03
CA LYS A 1 -4.53 -28.46 6.60
C LYS A 1 -4.91 -29.03 5.24
N ILE A 2 -4.14 -28.75 4.21
CA ILE A 2 -4.35 -29.37 2.89
C ILE A 2 -3.33 -30.49 2.73
N SER A 3 -3.80 -31.61 2.21
CA SER A 3 -2.97 -32.79 1.94
C SER A 3 -2.71 -32.86 0.44
N ILE A 4 -1.43 -32.88 0.05
CA ILE A 4 -1.00 -33.13 -1.33
C ILE A 4 -0.25 -34.46 -1.32
N GLY A 5 -0.93 -35.53 -1.74
CA GLY A 5 -0.43 -36.90 -1.55
C GLY A 5 -0.19 -37.19 -0.06
N TRP A 6 1.04 -37.54 0.28
CA TRP A 6 1.50 -37.82 1.65
C TRP A 6 1.97 -36.59 2.44
N ALA A 7 2.03 -35.40 1.82
CA ALA A 7 2.50 -34.19 2.49
C ALA A 7 1.33 -33.42 3.14
N GLN A 8 1.48 -33.06 4.43
CA GLN A 8 0.54 -32.20 5.15
C GLN A 8 1.12 -30.80 5.35
N VAL A 9 0.42 -29.77 4.87
CA VAL A 9 0.84 -28.36 5.03
C VAL A 9 -0.24 -27.52 5.73
N ARG A 10 0.20 -26.57 6.55
CA ARG A 10 -0.67 -25.54 7.17
C ARG A 10 -0.83 -24.39 6.19
N ILE A 11 -2.08 -23.94 6.03
CA ILE A 11 -2.40 -22.78 5.20
C ILE A 11 -2.88 -21.69 6.13
N ASP A 12 -2.16 -20.58 6.12
CA ASP A 12 -2.59 -19.33 6.72
C ASP A 12 -3.29 -18.51 5.64
N LEU A 13 -4.54 -18.13 5.89
CA LEU A 13 -5.28 -17.24 5.00
C LEU A 13 -4.66 -15.84 5.10
N LEU A 14 -3.91 -15.45 4.07
CA LEU A 14 -3.37 -14.10 3.96
C LEU A 14 -4.49 -13.09 3.70
N GLU A 15 -4.41 -11.93 4.34
CA GLU A 15 -5.34 -10.83 4.09
C GLU A 15 -5.28 -10.42 2.61
N ALA A 16 -6.45 -10.16 2.02
CA ALA A 16 -6.54 -9.75 0.63
C ALA A 16 -5.74 -8.46 0.40
N ARG A 17 -4.91 -8.45 -0.66
CA ARG A 17 -4.12 -7.28 -1.01
C ARG A 17 -5.06 -6.10 -1.30
N PRO A 18 -4.92 -4.97 -0.58
CA PRO A 18 -5.84 -3.85 -0.76
C PRO A 18 -5.69 -3.27 -2.16
N LEU A 19 -6.83 -2.96 -2.78
CA LEU A 19 -6.90 -2.31 -4.08
C LEU A 19 -6.20 -0.95 -4.03
N GLN A 20 -5.22 -0.73 -4.91
CA GLN A 20 -4.45 0.50 -4.99
C GLN A 20 -4.56 1.12 -6.38
N CYS A 21 -4.80 2.43 -6.42
CA CYS A 21 -4.83 3.19 -7.66
C CYS A 21 -3.40 3.53 -8.09
N TYR A 22 -3.01 3.11 -9.30
CA TYR A 22 -1.69 3.45 -9.85
C TYR A 22 -1.60 4.87 -10.40
N ARG A 23 -2.73 5.59 -10.51
CA ARG A 23 -2.77 7.00 -10.92
C ARG A 23 -2.38 7.93 -9.79
N CYS A 24 -3.03 7.80 -8.65
CA CYS A 24 -2.87 8.71 -7.51
C CYS A 24 -2.29 8.04 -6.26
N LEU A 25 -1.98 6.74 -6.32
CA LEU A 25 -1.35 5.93 -5.28
C LEU A 25 -2.19 5.71 -4.02
N LYS A 26 -3.43 6.22 -4.00
CA LYS A 26 -4.41 6.00 -2.91
C LYS A 26 -5.01 4.58 -2.99
N LYS A 27 -5.44 4.08 -1.84
CA LYS A 27 -6.17 2.81 -1.73
C LYS A 27 -7.68 3.00 -1.96
N GLY A 28 -8.37 1.94 -2.35
CA GLY A 28 -9.84 1.87 -2.43
C GLY A 28 -10.44 2.05 -3.82
N HIS A 29 -9.64 2.34 -4.86
CA HIS A 29 -10.11 2.42 -6.24
C HIS A 29 -9.00 2.03 -7.22
N ILE A 30 -9.37 1.78 -8.49
CA ILE A 30 -8.45 1.56 -9.61
C ILE A 30 -8.24 2.84 -10.43
N GLN A 31 -7.25 2.82 -11.32
CA GLN A 31 -6.93 3.94 -12.21
C GLN A 31 -8.12 4.46 -13.02
N SER A 32 -8.99 3.57 -13.51
CA SER A 32 -10.16 3.94 -14.32
C SER A 32 -11.21 4.72 -13.54
N ASN A 33 -11.33 4.50 -12.24
CA ASN A 33 -12.28 5.19 -11.36
C ASN A 33 -11.59 6.28 -10.52
N CYS A 34 -10.45 6.80 -11.00
CA CYS A 34 -9.70 7.82 -10.28
C CYS A 34 -10.20 9.21 -10.64
N GLY A 35 -11.00 9.82 -9.75
CA GLY A 35 -11.43 11.22 -9.85
C GLY A 35 -10.41 12.23 -9.31
N ASN A 36 -9.18 11.79 -9.00
CA ASN A 36 -8.15 12.69 -8.46
C ASN A 36 -7.38 13.35 -9.62
N SER A 37 -7.20 14.67 -9.55
CA SER A 37 -6.51 15.46 -10.60
C SER A 37 -4.99 15.23 -10.63
N ILE A 38 -4.42 14.68 -9.56
CA ILE A 38 -2.97 14.50 -9.41
C ILE A 38 -2.53 13.16 -10.03
N ASP A 39 -1.85 13.23 -11.17
CA ASP A 39 -1.19 12.11 -11.84
C ASP A 39 0.22 11.88 -11.28
N ARG A 40 0.42 10.76 -10.57
CA ARG A 40 1.70 10.33 -9.98
C ARG A 40 2.25 9.06 -10.63
N ARG A 41 1.77 8.74 -11.84
CA ARG A 41 2.13 7.49 -12.55
C ARG A 41 3.61 7.40 -12.88
N ARG A 42 4.26 8.55 -13.08
CA ARG A 42 5.68 8.67 -13.44
C ARG A 42 6.59 8.80 -12.22
N ASN A 43 6.01 8.98 -11.04
CA ASN A 43 6.75 9.13 -9.80
C ASN A 43 7.17 7.76 -9.29
N CYS A 44 8.33 7.70 -8.66
CA CYS A 44 8.83 6.53 -8.00
C CYS A 44 7.87 6.09 -6.89
N TYR A 45 7.39 4.85 -6.96
CA TYR A 45 6.47 4.28 -5.96
C TYR A 45 7.05 4.18 -4.54
N LYS A 46 8.36 4.41 -4.38
CA LYS A 46 9.08 4.34 -3.12
C LYS A 46 9.24 5.72 -2.48
N CYS A 47 9.83 6.69 -3.19
CA CYS A 47 10.15 8.02 -2.66
C CYS A 47 9.27 9.16 -3.19
N GLY A 48 8.56 8.94 -4.30
CA GLY A 48 7.73 9.96 -4.94
C GLY A 48 8.45 10.88 -5.93
N GLU A 49 9.76 10.74 -6.12
CA GLU A 49 10.50 11.56 -7.09
C GLU A 49 10.34 11.03 -8.52
N GLU A 50 10.45 11.90 -9.50
CA GLU A 50 10.45 11.54 -10.93
C GLU A 50 11.85 11.15 -11.42
N GLY A 51 11.92 10.51 -12.60
CA GLY A 51 13.20 10.15 -13.23
C GLY A 51 13.73 8.75 -12.92
N HIS A 52 13.11 8.01 -12.00
CA HIS A 52 13.48 6.61 -11.74
C HIS A 52 12.31 5.74 -11.29
N LEU A 53 12.46 4.43 -11.45
CA LEU A 53 11.52 3.43 -10.96
C LEU A 53 11.91 2.96 -9.55
N ALA A 54 10.94 2.41 -8.81
CA ALA A 54 11.17 1.91 -7.46
C ALA A 54 12.27 0.84 -7.36
N SER A 55 12.55 0.11 -8.45
CA SER A 55 13.64 -0.86 -8.53
C SER A 55 15.04 -0.23 -8.45
N GLY A 56 15.21 0.99 -8.97
CA GLY A 56 16.48 1.74 -8.92
C GLY A 56 16.49 2.83 -7.84
N CYS A 57 15.56 2.79 -6.88
CA CYS A 57 15.41 3.84 -5.88
C CYS A 57 16.25 3.55 -4.63
N GLU A 58 17.32 4.31 -4.46
CA GLU A 58 18.17 4.31 -3.26
C GLU A 58 17.59 5.17 -2.12
N ALA A 59 16.68 6.09 -2.45
CA ALA A 59 16.03 6.95 -1.48
C ALA A 59 15.14 6.16 -0.49
N LYS A 60 14.94 6.77 0.70
CA LYS A 60 14.06 6.25 1.74
C LYS A 60 12.60 6.29 1.28
N ALA A 61 11.80 5.35 1.79
CA ALA A 61 10.38 5.30 1.46
C ALA A 61 9.64 6.52 2.02
N ARG A 62 8.94 7.25 1.14
CA ARG A 62 8.23 8.49 1.43
C ARG A 62 6.84 8.44 0.79
N CYS A 63 5.81 8.69 1.60
CA CYS A 63 4.42 8.62 1.17
C CYS A 63 3.86 10.01 0.88
N GLN A 64 3.83 10.38 -0.40
CA GLN A 64 3.37 11.70 -0.85
C GLN A 64 1.93 12.02 -0.43
N ILE A 65 1.09 11.00 -0.24
CA ILE A 65 -0.31 11.16 0.19
C ILE A 65 -0.40 11.66 1.63
N TYR A 66 0.51 11.19 2.49
CA TYR A 66 0.54 11.56 3.90
C TYR A 66 1.27 12.88 4.14
N GLU A 67 2.22 13.21 3.26
CA GLU A 67 2.88 14.52 3.29
C GLU A 67 1.94 15.65 2.99
N GLU A 68 1.09 15.48 1.97
CA GLU A 68 0.01 16.43 1.69
C GLU A 68 -0.96 16.58 2.88
N ARG A 69 -1.01 15.58 3.78
CA ARG A 69 -1.86 15.58 4.98
C ARG A 69 -1.11 15.95 6.26
N GLY A 70 0.17 16.32 6.18
CA GLY A 70 1.00 16.66 7.35
C GLY A 70 1.19 15.51 8.34
N GLN A 71 1.07 14.25 7.90
CA GLN A 71 1.21 13.06 8.73
C GLN A 71 2.49 12.28 8.42
N ALA A 72 2.87 11.34 9.30
CA ALA A 72 4.11 10.57 9.20
C ALA A 72 4.24 9.83 7.84
N SER A 73 5.09 10.37 6.97
CA SER A 73 5.26 9.95 5.58
C SER A 73 6.38 8.94 5.37
N ARG A 74 7.11 8.54 6.40
CA ARG A 74 8.23 7.58 6.34
C ARG A 74 7.76 6.13 6.13
N HIS A 75 7.00 5.89 5.07
CA HIS A 75 6.51 4.57 4.72
C HIS A 75 6.25 4.45 3.22
N ARG A 76 6.22 3.21 2.72
CA ARG A 76 5.94 2.93 1.31
C ARG A 76 4.48 3.22 0.97
N MET A 77 4.25 3.97 -0.10
CA MET A 77 2.91 4.26 -0.62
C MET A 77 2.16 2.97 -0.94
N GLY A 78 0.90 2.89 -0.49
CA GLY A 78 0.08 1.68 -0.68
C GLY A 78 0.49 0.48 0.19
N GLY A 79 1.58 0.56 0.94
CA GLY A 79 2.00 -0.48 1.88
C GLY A 79 1.07 -0.62 3.09
N PRO A 80 1.30 -1.62 3.95
CA PRO A 80 0.53 -1.84 5.19
C PRO A 80 0.72 -0.73 6.24
N ALA A 81 1.58 0.25 6.01
CA ALA A 81 1.68 1.45 6.86
C ALA A 81 0.84 2.62 6.30
N CYS A 82 0.48 2.57 5.02
CA CYS A 82 -0.34 3.57 4.33
C CYS A 82 -1.83 3.27 4.56
N HIS A 83 -2.29 3.40 5.81
CA HIS A 83 -3.67 3.15 6.25
C HIS A 83 -4.37 4.45 6.63
N PRO A 84 -5.21 5.05 5.76
CA PRO A 84 -5.87 6.33 6.03
C PRO A 84 -6.83 6.29 7.22
N ASN A 85 -7.19 5.10 7.70
CA ASN A 85 -8.06 4.94 8.86
C ASN A 85 -7.62 3.72 9.67
N LYS A 86 -6.81 3.93 10.71
CA LYS A 86 -6.66 2.94 11.77
C LYS A 86 -7.97 2.94 12.56
N LYS A 87 -8.96 2.14 12.16
CA LYS A 87 -10.00 1.74 13.12
C LYS A 87 -9.26 1.02 14.24
N LYS A 88 -9.18 1.65 15.42
CA LYS A 88 -8.72 0.99 16.65
C LYS A 88 -9.64 -0.21 16.83
N VAL A 89 -9.19 -1.40 16.44
CA VAL A 89 -9.88 -2.63 16.81
C VAL A 89 -9.77 -2.68 18.33
N ARG A 90 -10.87 -2.32 19.02
CA ARG A 90 -11.01 -2.55 20.45
C ARG A 90 -10.92 -4.06 20.59
N LYS A 91 -9.76 -4.56 21.04
CA LYS A 91 -9.64 -5.95 21.49
C LYS A 91 -10.77 -6.14 22.51
N GLY A 92 -11.74 -6.99 22.14
CA GLY A 92 -12.84 -7.36 23.02
C GLY A 92 -12.24 -7.83 24.35
N GLN A 93 -12.69 -7.17 25.42
CA GLN A 93 -12.61 -7.72 26.76
C GLN A 93 -13.39 -9.03 26.72
N ARG A 94 -12.71 -10.08 27.12
CA ARG A 94 -13.21 -11.45 27.18
C ARG A 94 -13.76 -11.70 28.59
#